data_AF-A0A7W9U712-F1
#
_entry.id   AF-A0A7W9U712-F1
#
_cell.length_a   1.000
_cell.length_b   1.000
_cell.length_c   1.000
_cell.angle_alpha   90.00
_cell.angle_beta   90.00
_cell.angle_gamma   90.00
#
_symmetry.space_group_name_H-M   'P 1'
#
loop_
_entity.id
_entity.type
_entity.pdbx_description
1 polymer ?
#
loop_
_entity_poly.entity_id
_entity_poly.type
_entity_poly.pdbx_seq_one_letter_code
_entity_poly.pdbx_strand_id
1 'polypeptide(L)'
;MLNHRPTEASQLAMKIVFMKHLTALLFAALLANPAMAQATEFRCLVSIDATTPIRLQFDFPQSERAHAAVRYQRGSKPIPLRALKTSSVEMTPGRPFEFTTIWQEPGKNGGTYTVATQGALINEFTYLRARDKKTFRFEEDMGAMETSRCKWGK
;
A
#
# COMPACT_ATOMS: atom_id res chain seq x y z
N MET A 1 -30.01 -41.62 -51.58
CA MET A 1 -29.47 -40.81 -50.47
C MET A 1 -28.77 -41.74 -49.49
N LEU A 2 -27.44 -41.84 -49.51
CA LEU A 2 -26.69 -42.69 -48.57
C LEU A 2 -26.43 -41.92 -47.28
N ASN A 3 -27.08 -42.36 -46.20
CA ASN A 3 -26.81 -41.87 -44.85
C ASN A 3 -25.50 -42.49 -44.36
N HIS A 4 -24.41 -41.71 -44.40
CA HIS A 4 -23.11 -42.12 -43.88
C HIS A 4 -23.13 -42.01 -42.34
N ARG A 5 -23.42 -43.12 -41.64
CA ARG A 5 -23.25 -43.18 -40.18
C ARG A 5 -21.75 -43.21 -39.88
N PRO A 6 -21.22 -42.30 -39.03
CA PRO A 6 -19.82 -42.35 -38.64
C PRO A 6 -19.53 -43.63 -37.84
N THR A 7 -18.45 -44.31 -38.19
CA THR A 7 -17.93 -45.51 -37.51
C THR A 7 -17.51 -45.21 -36.06
N GLU A 8 -17.61 -46.20 -35.16
CA GLU A 8 -17.25 -46.06 -33.74
C GLU A 8 -15.84 -45.49 -33.52
N ALA A 9 -14.88 -45.83 -34.40
CA ALA A 9 -13.52 -45.29 -34.38
C ALA A 9 -13.49 -43.75 -34.55
N SER A 10 -14.37 -43.19 -35.38
CA SER A 10 -14.47 -41.74 -35.62
C SER A 10 -15.08 -41.01 -34.42
N GLN A 11 -16.04 -41.62 -33.72
CA GLN A 11 -16.59 -41.07 -32.48
C GLN A 11 -15.59 -41.12 -31.32
N LEU A 12 -14.81 -42.20 -31.23
CA LEU A 12 -13.77 -42.36 -30.20
C LEU A 12 -12.63 -41.35 -30.40
N ALA A 13 -12.15 -41.19 -31.63
CA ALA A 13 -11.14 -40.20 -31.98
C ALA A 13 -11.60 -38.77 -31.66
N MET A 14 -12.85 -38.43 -31.96
CA MET A 14 -13.41 -37.10 -31.68
C MET A 14 -13.51 -36.84 -30.16
N LYS A 15 -13.91 -37.83 -29.36
CA LYS A 15 -13.91 -37.73 -27.89
C LYS A 15 -12.50 -37.53 -27.32
N ILE A 16 -11.49 -38.26 -27.81
CA ILE A 16 -10.10 -38.15 -27.35
C ILE A 16 -9.51 -36.77 -27.67
N VAL A 17 -9.77 -36.24 -28.87
CA VAL A 17 -9.33 -34.89 -29.28
C VAL A 17 -10.02 -33.82 -28.43
N PHE A 18 -11.34 -33.94 -28.20
CA PHE A 18 -12.09 -33.02 -27.35
C PHE A 18 -11.58 -33.04 -25.90
N MET A 19 -11.30 -34.23 -25.35
CA MET A 19 -10.79 -34.39 -23.98
C MET A 19 -9.38 -33.80 -23.83
N LYS A 20 -8.49 -33.98 -24.83
CA LYS A 20 -7.16 -33.37 -24.87
C LYS A 20 -7.20 -31.84 -24.94
N HIS A 21 -8.10 -31.26 -25.73
CA HIS A 21 -8.29 -29.81 -25.79
C HIS A 21 -8.85 -29.27 -24.48
N LEU A 22 -9.78 -29.99 -23.84
CA LEU A 22 -10.30 -29.66 -22.51
C LEU A 22 -9.18 -29.69 -21.45
N THR A 23 -8.29 -30.68 -21.50
CA THR A 23 -7.16 -30.77 -20.56
C THR A 23 -6.14 -29.65 -20.80
N ALA A 24 -5.84 -29.34 -22.06
CA ALA A 24 -4.90 -28.26 -22.41
C ALA A 24 -5.41 -26.87 -21.98
N LEU A 25 -6.71 -26.61 -22.12
CA LEU A 25 -7.35 -25.38 -21.64
C LEU A 25 -7.32 -25.27 -20.10
N LEU A 26 -7.53 -26.38 -19.38
CA LEU A 26 -7.45 -26.41 -17.92
C LEU A 26 -6.02 -26.12 -17.42
N PHE A 27 -5.01 -26.69 -18.09
CA PHE A 27 -3.60 -26.43 -17.77
C PHE A 27 -3.16 -24.99 -18.08
N ALA A 28 -3.66 -24.39 -19.17
CA ALA A 28 -3.37 -22.99 -19.51
C ALA A 28 -3.98 -22.00 -18.49
N ALA A 29 -5.16 -22.30 -17.95
CA ALA A 29 -5.79 -21.47 -16.91
C ALA A 29 -5.04 -21.51 -15.57
N LEU A 30 -4.36 -22.62 -15.25
CA LEU A 30 -3.58 -22.78 -14.02
C LEU A 30 -2.24 -22.01 -14.02
N LEU A 31 -1.77 -21.53 -15.17
CA LEU A 31 -0.56 -20.70 -15.29
C LEU A 31 -0.85 -19.20 -15.23
N ALA A 32 -2.12 -18.79 -15.13
CA ALA A 32 -2.49 -17.41 -14.91
C ALA A 32 -2.22 -17.04 -13.44
N ASN A 33 -0.98 -16.64 -13.14
CA ASN A 33 -0.67 -16.05 -11.84
C ASN A 33 -1.44 -14.72 -11.71
N PRO A 34 -2.34 -14.56 -10.74
CA PRO A 34 -2.85 -13.23 -10.43
C PRO A 34 -1.65 -12.41 -9.94
N ALA A 35 -1.28 -11.37 -10.68
CA ALA A 35 -0.39 -10.36 -10.16
C ALA A 35 -1.09 -9.77 -8.93
N MET A 36 -0.65 -10.15 -7.73
CA MET A 36 -1.10 -9.52 -6.50
C MET A 36 -0.60 -8.08 -6.51
N ALA A 37 -1.44 -7.17 -7.00
CA ALA A 37 -1.26 -5.75 -6.78
C ALA A 37 -1.48 -5.50 -5.28
N GLN A 38 -0.40 -5.58 -4.50
CA GLN A 38 -0.43 -5.01 -3.14
C GLN A 38 -0.60 -3.51 -3.32
N ALA A 39 -1.78 -2.99 -2.97
CA ALA A 39 -2.01 -1.56 -2.94
C ALA A 39 -1.03 -0.98 -1.92
N THR A 40 0.01 -0.31 -2.41
CA THR A 40 0.99 0.34 -1.53
C THR A 40 0.26 1.45 -0.79
N GLU A 41 0.00 1.27 0.50
CA GLU A 41 -0.62 2.33 1.29
C GLU A 41 0.45 3.33 1.68
N PHE A 42 0.55 4.40 0.90
CA PHE A 42 1.37 5.55 1.25
C PHE A 42 0.56 6.83 1.19
N ARG A 43 1.05 7.88 1.84
CA ARG A 43 0.52 9.24 1.74
C ARG A 43 1.61 10.24 1.42
N CYS A 44 1.30 11.16 0.53
CA CYS A 44 2.14 12.30 0.22
C CYS A 44 1.78 13.42 1.17
N LEU A 45 2.76 13.97 1.85
CA LEU A 45 2.56 14.90 2.95
C LEU A 45 3.42 16.14 2.75
N VAL A 46 2.86 17.30 3.09
CA VAL A 46 3.55 18.59 3.08
C VAL A 46 3.37 19.29 4.43
N SER A 47 4.46 19.84 4.97
CA SER A 47 4.39 20.59 6.22
C SER A 47 3.75 21.96 6.02
N ILE A 48 2.84 22.35 6.89
CA ILE A 48 2.11 23.62 6.79
C ILE A 48 2.73 24.76 7.62
N ASP A 49 3.52 24.44 8.65
CA ASP A 49 4.05 25.44 9.60
C ASP A 49 5.52 25.85 9.34
N ALA A 50 6.07 25.52 8.17
CA ALA A 50 7.47 25.77 7.84
C ALA A 50 7.64 26.79 6.71
N THR A 51 8.51 27.78 6.91
CA THR A 51 8.88 28.78 5.88
C THR A 51 9.34 28.12 4.58
N THR A 52 10.06 27.00 4.68
CA THR A 52 10.34 26.12 3.56
C THR A 52 9.61 24.80 3.83
N PRO A 53 8.58 24.46 3.04
CA PRO A 53 7.82 23.25 3.26
C PRO A 53 8.69 21.99 3.19
N ILE A 54 8.54 21.14 4.19
CA ILE A 54 9.05 19.77 4.20
C ILE A 54 8.04 18.91 3.49
N ARG A 55 8.50 18.11 2.54
CA ARG A 55 7.65 17.17 1.79
C ARG A 55 8.17 15.76 1.98
N LEU A 56 7.26 14.83 2.26
CA LEU A 56 7.61 13.44 2.52
C LEU A 56 6.50 12.48 2.07
N GLN A 57 6.91 11.27 1.71
CA GLN A 57 6.04 10.12 1.53
C GLN A 57 6.10 9.33 2.83
N PHE A 58 4.95 8.99 3.39
CA PHE A 58 4.86 8.05 4.50
C PHE A 58 4.28 6.74 3.99
N ASP A 59 5.06 5.67 4.08
CA ASP A 59 4.68 4.31 3.73
C ASP A 59 4.09 3.65 4.99
N PHE A 60 2.80 3.31 4.98
CA PHE A 60 2.12 2.65 6.10
C PHE A 60 2.45 1.15 6.13
N PRO A 61 2.56 0.56 7.34
CA PRO A 61 2.86 -0.86 7.48
C PRO A 61 1.71 -1.70 6.93
N GLN A 62 2.00 -2.61 6.00
CA GLN A 62 1.00 -3.48 5.35
C GLN A 62 0.63 -4.73 6.18
N SER A 63 1.31 -4.94 7.30
CA SER A 63 1.06 -6.04 8.25
C SER A 63 1.72 -5.70 9.59
N GLU A 64 1.39 -6.44 10.65
CA GLU A 64 1.98 -6.26 11.98
C GLU A 64 3.50 -6.43 12.02
N ARG A 65 4.07 -7.17 11.07
CA ARG A 65 5.52 -7.39 10.95
C ARG A 65 6.21 -6.36 10.04
N ALA A 66 5.45 -5.57 9.29
CA ALA A 66 5.98 -4.56 8.40
C ALA A 66 6.32 -3.28 9.20
N HIS A 67 7.36 -2.57 8.77
CA HIS A 67 7.72 -1.27 9.33
C HIS A 67 7.11 -0.16 8.48
N ALA A 68 6.63 0.89 9.13
CA ALA A 68 6.40 2.15 8.44
C ALA A 68 7.74 2.71 7.94
N ALA A 69 7.71 3.50 6.87
CA ALA A 69 8.90 4.19 6.39
C ALA A 69 8.57 5.61 5.93
N VAL A 70 9.56 6.49 6.03
CA VAL A 70 9.44 7.86 5.51
C VAL A 70 10.45 8.11 4.40
N ARG A 71 10.05 8.86 3.37
CA ARG A 71 10.89 9.24 2.25
C ARG A 71 10.72 10.74 1.98
N TYR A 72 11.74 11.52 2.32
CA TYR A 72 11.72 12.96 2.07
C TYR A 72 11.86 13.27 0.57
N GLN A 73 11.25 14.36 0.08
CA GLN A 73 11.34 14.79 -1.33
C GLN A 73 12.77 14.86 -1.85
N ARG A 74 13.71 15.35 -1.01
CA ARG A 74 15.14 15.48 -1.34
C ARG A 74 15.98 14.29 -0.91
N GLY A 75 15.38 13.27 -0.28
CA GLY A 75 16.05 12.06 0.19
C GLY A 75 15.99 10.95 -0.86
N SER A 76 17.07 10.20 -1.00
CA SER A 76 17.16 9.10 -1.99
C SER A 76 16.70 7.75 -1.45
N LYS A 77 16.70 7.55 -0.13
CA LYS A 77 16.37 6.26 0.49
C LYS A 77 15.24 6.41 1.53
N PRO A 78 14.35 5.43 1.63
CA PRO A 78 13.38 5.37 2.71
C PRO A 78 14.09 5.14 4.04
N ILE A 79 13.57 5.78 5.08
CA ILE A 79 14.03 5.66 6.45
C ILE A 79 13.01 4.81 7.19
N PRO A 80 13.38 3.59 7.65
CA PRO A 80 12.45 2.74 8.40
C PRO A 80 12.16 3.38 9.77
N LEU A 81 10.90 3.30 10.19
CA LEU A 81 10.42 3.83 11.44
C LEU A 81 10.11 2.70 12.42
N ARG A 82 10.33 2.96 13.71
CA ARG A 82 9.99 2.04 14.80
C ARG A 82 8.72 2.51 15.49
N ALA A 83 7.69 1.66 15.56
CA ALA A 83 6.53 1.94 16.40
C ALA A 83 6.97 1.95 17.88
N LEU A 84 6.69 3.04 18.58
CA LEU A 84 6.93 3.16 20.01
C LEU A 84 5.67 2.83 20.82
N LYS A 85 4.52 3.26 20.32
CA LYS A 85 3.23 3.08 20.98
C LYS A 85 2.12 3.16 19.94
N THR A 86 1.12 2.30 20.09
CA THR A 86 -0.17 2.41 19.40
C THR A 86 -1.27 2.45 20.46
N SER A 87 -2.23 3.35 20.30
CA SER A 87 -3.42 3.43 21.13
C SER A 87 -4.65 3.64 20.26
N SER A 88 -5.79 3.14 20.70
CA SER A 88 -7.07 3.33 20.01
C SER A 88 -8.06 4.05 20.91
N VAL A 89 -8.86 4.94 20.33
CA VAL A 89 -9.98 5.60 21.00
C VAL A 89 -11.26 5.29 20.25
N GLU A 90 -12.28 4.81 20.96
CA GLU A 90 -13.65 4.80 20.45
C GLU A 90 -14.24 6.19 20.64
N MET A 91 -14.27 6.99 19.57
CA MET A 91 -14.75 8.37 19.63
C MET A 91 -16.27 8.43 19.87
N THR A 92 -17.02 7.44 19.40
CA THR A 92 -18.48 7.30 19.59
C THR A 92 -18.87 5.83 19.33
N PRO A 93 -19.81 5.25 20.10
CA PRO A 93 -20.31 3.91 19.83
C PRO A 93 -20.72 3.71 18.37
N GLY A 94 -20.14 2.69 17.71
CA GLY A 94 -20.47 2.33 16.32
C GLY A 94 -19.73 3.11 15.22
N ARG A 95 -18.80 4.03 15.56
CA ARG A 95 -17.86 4.63 14.59
C ARG A 95 -16.56 3.81 14.51
N PRO A 96 -15.84 3.82 13.38
CA PRO A 96 -14.51 3.22 13.32
C PRO A 96 -13.61 3.81 14.39
N PHE A 97 -12.82 2.95 15.04
CA PHE A 97 -11.81 3.38 16.00
C PHE A 97 -10.83 4.36 15.35
N GLU A 98 -10.43 5.37 16.10
CA GLU A 98 -9.25 6.16 15.76
C GLU A 98 -8.03 5.47 16.35
N PHE A 99 -7.01 5.27 15.54
CA PHE A 99 -5.72 4.72 15.95
C PHE A 99 -4.66 5.80 15.91
N THR A 100 -4.01 6.02 17.04
CA THR A 100 -2.86 6.92 17.17
C THR A 100 -1.61 6.10 17.38
N THR A 101 -0.66 6.21 16.45
CA THR A 101 0.65 5.56 16.54
C THR A 101 1.76 6.59 16.62
N ILE A 102 2.68 6.37 17.57
CA ILE A 102 3.90 7.13 17.73
C ILE A 102 5.03 6.36 17.04
N TRP A 103 5.63 6.96 16.01
CA TRP A 103 6.71 6.36 15.22
C TRP A 103 8.04 7.09 15.46
N GLN A 104 9.12 6.36 15.71
CA GLN A 104 10.45 6.92 15.86
C GLN A 104 11.22 6.89 14.55
N GLU A 105 11.71 8.05 14.11
CA GLU A 105 12.74 8.18 13.08
C GLU A 105 14.13 8.06 13.73
N PRO A 106 14.96 7.09 13.32
CA PRO A 106 16.26 6.86 13.94
C PRO A 106 17.30 7.95 13.59
N GLY A 107 18.34 8.05 14.42
CA GLY A 107 19.52 8.88 14.17
C GLY A 107 19.52 10.24 14.87
N LYS A 108 20.68 10.90 14.90
CA LYS A 108 20.92 12.16 15.63
C LYS A 108 20.02 13.32 15.16
N ASN A 109 19.62 13.31 13.89
CA ASN A 109 18.76 14.32 13.29
C ASN A 109 17.29 13.86 13.14
N GLY A 110 16.97 12.66 13.65
CA GLY A 110 15.63 12.10 13.62
C GLY A 110 14.70 12.76 14.64
N GLY A 111 13.66 12.03 15.03
CA GLY A 111 12.55 12.57 15.81
C GLY A 111 11.42 11.56 15.95
N THR A 112 10.24 12.07 16.23
CA THR A 112 9.07 11.23 16.47
C THR A 112 7.88 11.76 15.68
N TYR A 113 7.20 10.88 14.97
CA TYR A 113 5.90 11.17 14.38
C TYR A 113 4.78 10.78 15.32
N THR A 114 3.74 11.59 15.40
CA THR A 114 2.43 11.20 15.94
C THR A 114 1.46 11.17 14.77
N VAL A 115 0.88 9.99 14.52
CA VAL A 115 -0.01 9.76 13.39
C VAL A 115 -1.34 9.21 13.92
N ALA A 116 -2.42 9.98 13.76
CA ALA A 116 -3.78 9.56 14.09
C ALA A 116 -4.56 9.27 12.81
N THR A 117 -5.18 8.10 12.74
CA THR A 117 -5.91 7.62 11.56
C THR A 117 -7.28 7.08 11.95
N GLN A 118 -8.28 7.32 11.09
CA GLN A 118 -9.61 6.73 11.23
C GLN A 118 -10.07 6.23 9.86
N GLY A 119 -10.07 4.90 9.68
CA GLY A 119 -10.28 4.31 8.36
C GLY A 119 -9.18 4.77 7.38
N ALA A 120 -9.58 5.35 6.24
CA ALA A 120 -8.65 5.86 5.23
C ALA A 120 -8.14 7.30 5.51
N LEU A 121 -8.66 7.96 6.54
CA LEU A 121 -8.37 9.36 6.85
C LEU A 121 -7.19 9.48 7.80
N ILE A 122 -6.35 10.49 7.55
CA ILE A 122 -5.36 10.98 8.51
C ILE A 122 -5.98 12.18 9.26
N ASN A 123 -6.23 12.00 10.55
CA ASN A 123 -6.78 13.06 11.41
C ASN A 123 -5.66 13.93 12.01
N GLU A 124 -4.50 13.33 12.30
CA GLU A 124 -3.32 14.05 12.76
C GLU A 124 -2.06 13.46 12.12
N PHE A 125 -1.17 14.35 11.67
CA PHE A 125 0.19 13.98 11.29
C PHE A 125 1.17 15.05 11.75
N THR A 126 1.89 14.78 12.84
CA THR A 126 2.88 15.70 13.39
C THR A 126 4.26 15.06 13.51
N TYR A 127 5.31 15.86 13.42
CA TYR A 127 6.69 15.44 13.61
C TYR A 127 7.39 16.34 14.63
N LEU A 128 7.87 15.75 15.73
CA LEU A 128 8.73 16.39 16.72
C LEU A 128 10.18 16.07 16.43
N ARG A 129 10.95 17.06 15.98
CA ARG A 129 12.38 16.88 15.69
C ARG A 129 13.18 16.80 16.97
N ALA A 130 14.06 15.81 17.10
CA ALA A 130 14.80 15.57 18.34
C ALA A 130 15.80 16.68 18.69
N ARG A 131 16.49 17.25 17.68
CA ARG A 131 17.63 18.16 17.86
C ARG A 131 17.27 19.53 18.44
N ASP A 132 16.12 20.07 18.04
CA ASP A 132 15.69 21.46 18.31
C ASP A 132 14.27 21.52 18.91
N LYS A 133 13.63 20.36 19.11
CA LYS A 133 12.26 20.21 19.62
C LYS A 133 11.22 20.97 18.81
N LYS A 134 11.54 21.32 17.56
CA LYS A 134 10.58 21.96 16.67
C LYS A 134 9.55 20.91 16.21
N THR A 135 8.28 21.29 16.32
CA THR A 135 7.15 20.50 15.81
C THR A 135 6.75 20.99 14.41
N PHE A 136 6.39 20.05 13.55
CA PHE A 136 5.86 20.30 12.22
C PHE A 136 4.54 19.56 12.07
N ARG A 137 3.48 20.25 11.64
CA ARG A 137 2.22 19.61 11.21
C ARG A 137 2.26 19.37 9.71
N PHE A 138 1.66 18.28 9.29
CA PHE A 138 1.56 17.89 7.88
C PHE A 138 0.11 17.71 7.46
N GLU A 139 -0.14 17.97 6.20
CA GLU A 139 -1.40 17.67 5.50
C GLU A 139 -1.12 16.83 4.26
N GLU A 140 -2.14 16.11 3.79
CA GLU A 140 -2.07 15.32 2.56
C GLU A 140 -1.93 16.22 1.32
N ASP A 141 -0.85 16.02 0.57
CA ASP A 141 -0.60 16.66 -0.72
C ASP A 141 -1.15 15.76 -1.85
N MET A 142 -2.46 15.86 -2.08
CA MET A 142 -3.15 15.06 -3.11
C MET A 142 -2.57 15.30 -4.52
N GLY A 143 -2.03 16.49 -4.78
CA GLY A 143 -1.43 16.84 -6.07
C GLY A 143 -0.11 16.13 -6.35
N ALA A 144 0.51 15.53 -5.34
CA ALA A 144 1.76 14.78 -5.47
C ALA A 144 1.58 13.27 -5.56
N MET A 145 0.35 12.77 -5.49
CA MET A 145 0.05 11.33 -5.46
C MET A 145 0.08 10.72 -6.87
N GLU A 146 0.94 9.72 -7.08
CA GLU A 146 1.00 8.91 -8.31
C GLU A 146 0.72 7.44 -7.97
N THR A 147 0.73 6.53 -8.96
CA THR A 147 0.38 5.12 -8.76
C THR A 147 1.26 4.38 -7.74
N SER A 148 2.56 4.72 -7.64
CA SER A 148 3.51 3.93 -6.84
C SER A 148 4.36 4.72 -5.85
N ARG A 149 4.31 6.05 -5.91
CA ARG A 149 5.12 6.94 -5.05
C ARG A 149 4.62 8.38 -5.13
N CYS A 150 5.09 9.22 -4.22
CA CYS A 150 4.92 10.65 -4.31
C CYS A 150 5.86 11.27 -5.33
N LYS A 151 5.35 12.25 -6.08
CA LYS A 151 6.10 13.03 -7.04
C LYS A 151 5.72 14.50 -6.92
N TRP A 152 6.59 15.25 -6.29
CA TRP A 152 6.48 16.70 -6.26
C TRP A 152 7.14 17.29 -7.50
N GLY A 153 6.48 18.30 -8.09
CA GLY A 153 7.06 19.11 -9.16
C GLY A 153 8.44 19.65 -8.76
N LYS A 154 9.31 19.81 -9.75
CA LYS A 154 10.61 20.48 -9.57
C LYS A 154 10.42 21.97 -9.43
#